data_AF-A0A932IMY1-F1
#
_entry.id   AF-A0A932IMY1-F1
#
_cell.length_a   1.000
_cell.length_b   1.000
_cell.length_c   1.000
_cell.angle_alpha   90.00
_cell.angle_beta   90.00
_cell.angle_gamma   90.00
#
_symmetry.space_group_name_H-M   'P 1'
#
loop_
_entity.id
_entity.type
_entity.pdbx_description
1 polymer ?
#
loop_
_entity_poly.entity_id
_entity_poly.type
_entity_poly.pdbx_seq_one_letter_code
_entity_poly.pdbx_strand_id
1 'polypeptide(L)'
;MKQTLLFLILLFTTVLQSANSRGTYKQIRLYVPDEASLVRIYESGIDHEGTSGTIGGWMEFVADLYALEQLSSKNIPFNIVIDDLEKHYAQQLHKGTFNALGFGFGSMGGYYTYNEVKQQLDSMKILYPNFITVRESIGTSNEGRALWAVKISDNPNQTEMSEPEVLYTALHHAREPEGMMTVLYYMWWLLENYNTNSTAAYLVNHRQLWFIPVVNPDGYVYNQTTNPGGGGGWRKNRRNNGNGTFGVDPNRNYGPEYMWNSSNNGSSTNPGSDTYRGTAPFSEPENLAIKNFMEHHTIKTALNYHTFGKYLIFPLGFLAQESSDSVVFREFAFDMTAENRYLTGTDLQTVHYGTRGNSDDYMYRDYSKPITFAMTPEVGTSFWPSTSLILPFAKENLTSNIHLAYVAGIYPVILDVQVVDQNNDGSLDAGEIFEFSVTLRNKGLEDIFDLNVSVSSENNLQWNTQSRTLEYFPSLITMPITFSGQVHDSVATGSSSQVFISITDTNGYVFLDT
;
A
#
# COMPACT_ATOMS: atom_id res chain seq x y z
N MET A 1 -25.91 -61.20 -54.88
CA MET A 1 -26.44 -59.86 -55.21
C MET A 1 -26.95 -59.21 -53.93
N LYS A 2 -26.23 -58.16 -53.52
CA LYS A 2 -26.55 -57.05 -52.60
C LYS A 2 -27.13 -57.38 -51.20
N GLN A 3 -26.22 -57.52 -50.24
CA GLN A 3 -26.44 -57.18 -48.84
C GLN A 3 -26.49 -55.65 -48.69
N THR A 4 -27.53 -55.13 -48.05
CA THR A 4 -27.67 -53.70 -47.75
C THR A 4 -27.08 -53.43 -46.38
N LEU A 5 -25.87 -52.87 -46.34
CA LEU A 5 -25.17 -52.47 -45.14
C LEU A 5 -25.72 -51.10 -44.69
N LEU A 6 -26.41 -51.06 -43.55
CA LEU A 6 -26.87 -49.82 -42.93
C LEU A 6 -25.66 -49.15 -42.25
N PHE A 7 -25.08 -48.13 -42.88
CA PHE A 7 -24.06 -47.29 -42.25
C PHE A 7 -24.75 -46.29 -41.31
N LEU A 8 -24.65 -46.54 -40.00
CA LEU A 8 -24.97 -45.55 -38.97
C LEU A 8 -23.84 -44.51 -38.96
N ILE A 9 -24.06 -43.35 -39.59
CA ILE A 9 -23.15 -42.21 -39.46
C ILE A 9 -23.44 -41.59 -38.09
N LEU A 10 -22.67 -42.00 -37.07
CA LEU A 10 -22.53 -41.19 -35.86
C LEU A 10 -21.80 -39.90 -36.26
N LEU A 11 -22.57 -38.81 -36.44
CA LEU A 11 -22.01 -37.47 -36.40
C LEU A 11 -21.43 -37.28 -35.00
N PHE A 12 -20.12 -37.46 -34.85
CA PHE A 12 -19.38 -36.77 -33.81
C PHE A 12 -19.47 -35.28 -34.13
N THR A 13 -20.49 -34.61 -33.58
CA THR A 13 -20.40 -33.17 -33.39
C THR A 13 -19.29 -32.95 -32.38
N THR A 14 -18.07 -32.76 -32.89
CA THR A 14 -17.03 -32.05 -32.15
C THR A 14 -17.66 -30.72 -31.76
N VAL A 15 -18.12 -30.63 -30.51
CA VAL A 15 -18.29 -29.36 -29.85
C VAL A 15 -16.88 -28.78 -29.82
N LEU A 16 -16.57 -27.99 -30.86
CA LEU A 16 -15.59 -26.92 -30.73
C LEU A 16 -16.11 -26.13 -29.53
N GLN A 17 -15.53 -26.39 -28.35
CA GLN A 17 -15.43 -25.34 -27.35
C GLN A 17 -14.86 -24.18 -28.12
N SER A 18 -15.70 -23.18 -28.38
CA SER A 18 -15.22 -21.86 -28.72
C SER A 18 -14.24 -21.52 -27.60
N ALA A 19 -12.94 -21.67 -27.89
CA ALA A 19 -11.94 -20.95 -27.16
C ALA A 19 -12.42 -19.51 -27.21
N ASN A 20 -12.94 -19.00 -26.08
CA ASN A 20 -13.12 -17.57 -25.90
C ASN A 20 -11.80 -16.97 -26.35
N SER A 21 -11.81 -16.21 -27.45
CA SER A 21 -10.59 -15.70 -28.05
C SER A 21 -9.99 -14.72 -27.07
N ARG A 22 -9.15 -15.25 -26.19
CA ARG A 22 -8.33 -14.51 -25.25
C ARG A 22 -7.54 -13.52 -26.08
N GLY A 23 -7.74 -12.25 -25.81
CA GLY A 23 -6.75 -11.26 -26.16
C GLY A 23 -5.54 -11.47 -25.30
N THR A 24 -4.43 -11.90 -25.88
CA THR A 24 -3.15 -11.82 -25.18
C THR A 24 -2.87 -10.34 -24.92
N TYR A 25 -2.68 -9.95 -23.66
CA TYR A 25 -2.23 -8.60 -23.31
C TYR A 25 -0.92 -8.30 -24.05
N LYS A 26 -0.82 -7.08 -24.56
CA LYS A 26 0.36 -6.58 -25.27
C LYS A 26 0.93 -5.37 -24.54
N GLN A 27 2.23 -5.19 -24.65
CA GLN A 27 2.84 -3.89 -24.38
C GLN A 27 2.95 -3.15 -25.69
N ILE A 28 2.37 -1.97 -25.75
CA ILE A 28 2.40 -1.09 -26.91
C ILE A 28 3.11 0.21 -26.56
N ARG A 29 3.60 0.93 -27.58
CA ARG A 29 4.14 2.28 -27.42
C ARG A 29 3.45 3.27 -28.34
N LEU A 30 3.15 4.44 -27.82
CA LEU A 30 2.54 5.56 -28.52
C LEU A 30 3.40 6.81 -28.33
N TYR A 31 3.41 7.70 -29.32
CA TYR A 31 4.06 9.00 -29.20
C TYR A 31 3.08 9.99 -28.56
N VAL A 32 3.48 10.58 -27.44
CA VAL A 32 2.65 11.48 -26.61
C VAL A 32 3.36 12.83 -26.52
N PRO A 33 3.16 13.74 -27.50
CA PRO A 33 3.90 15.01 -27.57
C PRO A 33 3.51 16.01 -26.48
N ASP A 34 2.29 15.90 -25.94
CA ASP A 34 1.72 16.84 -24.98
C ASP A 34 0.63 16.18 -24.13
N GLU A 35 0.25 16.85 -23.04
CA GLU A 35 -0.82 16.43 -22.12
C GLU A 35 -2.14 16.20 -22.86
N ALA A 36 -2.47 17.05 -23.84
CA ALA A 36 -3.71 16.92 -24.60
C ALA A 36 -3.76 15.62 -25.40
N SER A 37 -2.62 15.14 -25.89
CA SER A 37 -2.50 13.87 -26.58
C SER A 37 -2.67 12.69 -25.62
N LEU A 38 -2.12 12.80 -24.41
CA LEU A 38 -2.32 11.82 -23.36
C LEU A 38 -3.81 11.72 -22.99
N VAL A 39 -4.48 12.85 -22.79
CA VAL A 39 -5.92 12.92 -22.53
C VAL A 39 -6.73 12.28 -23.66
N ARG A 40 -6.40 12.52 -24.94
CA ARG A 40 -7.11 11.87 -26.07
C ARG A 40 -6.91 10.35 -26.11
N ILE A 41 -5.71 9.87 -25.77
CA ILE A 41 -5.41 8.43 -25.66
C ILE A 41 -6.27 7.83 -24.55
N TYR A 42 -6.35 8.50 -23.41
CA TYR A 42 -7.17 8.07 -22.28
C TYR A 42 -8.68 8.10 -22.58
N GLU A 43 -9.18 9.17 -23.22
CA GLU A 43 -10.55 9.26 -23.71
C GLU A 43 -10.89 8.20 -24.77
N SER A 44 -9.89 7.48 -25.30
CA SER A 44 -10.14 6.31 -26.15
C SER A 44 -10.64 5.08 -25.40
N GLY A 45 -10.55 5.07 -24.07
CA GLY A 45 -10.99 3.95 -23.24
C GLY A 45 -9.92 2.87 -23.07
N ILE A 46 -8.65 3.23 -23.29
CA ILE A 46 -7.48 2.42 -22.91
C ILE A 46 -7.29 2.52 -21.40
N ASP A 47 -6.90 1.41 -20.79
CA ASP A 47 -6.51 1.38 -19.39
C ASP A 47 -5.28 2.25 -19.16
N HIS A 48 -5.34 3.05 -18.11
CA HIS A 48 -4.26 3.96 -17.77
C HIS A 48 -3.15 3.27 -16.96
N GLU A 49 -3.45 2.09 -16.37
CA GLU A 49 -2.54 1.37 -15.50
C GLU A 49 -1.49 0.56 -16.28
N GLY A 50 -0.25 0.58 -15.77
CA GLY A 50 0.91 0.01 -16.44
C GLY A 50 1.51 0.92 -17.53
N THR A 51 1.25 2.22 -17.45
CA THR A 51 1.85 3.22 -18.33
C THR A 51 3.26 3.61 -17.85
N SER A 52 4.22 3.73 -18.77
CA SER A 52 5.56 4.24 -18.45
C SER A 52 6.10 5.15 -19.55
N GLY A 53 7.06 6.00 -19.22
CA GLY A 53 7.64 6.99 -20.13
C GLY A 53 7.29 8.42 -19.73
N THR A 54 7.52 9.36 -20.64
CA THR A 54 7.36 10.79 -20.37
C THR A 54 6.60 11.49 -21.49
N ILE A 55 5.74 12.44 -21.11
CA ILE A 55 5.12 13.38 -22.04
C ILE A 55 6.21 14.16 -22.79
N GLY A 56 5.99 14.44 -24.07
CA GLY A 56 6.99 14.95 -25.01
C GLY A 56 7.76 13.83 -25.74
N GLY A 57 7.46 12.56 -25.45
CA GLY A 57 8.20 11.40 -25.93
C GLY A 57 7.33 10.19 -26.26
N TRP A 58 7.96 9.01 -26.30
CA TRP A 58 7.25 7.74 -26.39
C TRP A 58 6.84 7.28 -25.00
N MET A 59 5.59 6.83 -24.88
CA MET A 59 5.04 6.20 -23.69
C MET A 59 4.58 4.79 -24.02
N GLU A 60 4.78 3.87 -23.09
CA GLU A 60 4.39 2.47 -23.21
C GLU A 60 3.16 2.20 -22.35
N PHE A 61 2.25 1.37 -22.86
CA PHE A 61 0.97 1.04 -22.25
C PHE A 61 0.75 -0.46 -22.33
N VAL A 62 0.03 -1.02 -21.35
CA VAL A 62 -0.49 -2.38 -21.43
C VAL A 62 -1.89 -2.34 -22.03
N ALA A 63 -2.10 -3.08 -23.11
CA ALA A 63 -3.35 -3.08 -23.85
C ALA A 63 -3.87 -4.50 -24.05
N ASP A 64 -5.16 -4.70 -23.74
CA ASP A 64 -5.91 -5.86 -24.16
C ASP A 64 -6.48 -5.66 -25.58
N LEU A 65 -7.19 -6.66 -26.12
CA LEU A 65 -7.79 -6.52 -27.46
C LEU A 65 -8.77 -5.36 -27.55
N TYR A 66 -9.57 -5.12 -26.51
CA TYR A 66 -10.54 -4.03 -26.51
C TYR A 66 -9.83 -2.68 -26.64
N ALA A 67 -8.77 -2.44 -25.88
CA ALA A 67 -7.95 -1.23 -25.97
C ALA A 67 -7.34 -1.03 -27.37
N LEU A 68 -6.82 -2.11 -27.98
CA LEU A 68 -6.27 -2.06 -29.34
C LEU A 68 -7.33 -1.74 -30.40
N GLU A 69 -8.55 -2.27 -30.24
CA GLU A 69 -9.69 -1.94 -31.10
C GLU A 69 -10.11 -0.47 -30.94
N GLN A 70 -10.13 0.04 -29.71
CA GLN A 70 -10.45 1.45 -29.45
C GLN A 70 -9.41 2.38 -30.10
N LEU A 71 -8.12 2.12 -29.90
CA LEU A 71 -7.03 2.85 -30.56
C LEU A 71 -7.20 2.89 -32.07
N SER A 72 -7.42 1.72 -32.67
CA SER A 72 -7.57 1.57 -34.12
C SER A 72 -8.80 2.34 -34.63
N SER A 73 -9.92 2.24 -33.93
CA SER A 73 -11.17 2.93 -34.31
C SER A 73 -11.06 4.46 -34.28
N LYS A 74 -10.18 4.99 -33.43
CA LYS A 74 -9.90 6.44 -33.30
C LYS A 74 -8.71 6.90 -34.14
N ASN A 75 -8.14 6.03 -34.99
CA ASN A 75 -6.95 6.30 -35.80
C ASN A 75 -5.74 6.76 -34.96
N ILE A 76 -5.59 6.24 -33.75
CA ILE A 76 -4.44 6.52 -32.90
C ILE A 76 -3.34 5.48 -33.20
N PRO A 77 -2.19 5.89 -33.77
CA PRO A 77 -1.14 4.95 -34.13
C PRO A 77 -0.41 4.44 -32.88
N PHE A 78 -0.12 3.14 -32.87
CA PHE A 78 0.69 2.50 -31.84
C PHE A 78 1.63 1.47 -32.46
N ASN A 79 2.72 1.16 -31.75
CA ASN A 79 3.60 0.05 -32.11
C ASN A 79 3.53 -1.02 -31.03
N ILE A 80 3.52 -2.29 -31.41
CA ILE A 80 3.64 -3.39 -30.46
C ILE A 80 5.11 -3.53 -30.04
N VAL A 81 5.38 -3.45 -28.74
CA VAL A 81 6.69 -3.66 -28.12
C VAL A 81 6.84 -5.10 -27.65
N ILE A 82 5.81 -5.60 -26.95
CA ILE A 82 5.71 -7.00 -26.53
C ILE A 82 4.39 -7.56 -27.01
N ASP A 83 4.46 -8.56 -27.88
CA ASP A 83 3.28 -9.16 -28.51
C ASP A 83 2.50 -10.11 -27.59
N ASP A 84 3.20 -10.71 -26.63
CA ASP A 84 2.65 -11.63 -25.62
C ASP A 84 3.25 -11.31 -24.25
N LEU A 85 2.58 -10.41 -23.53
CA LEU A 85 3.07 -9.90 -22.25
C LEU A 85 3.09 -10.99 -21.17
N GLU A 86 2.11 -11.89 -21.16
CA GLU A 86 2.04 -12.98 -20.19
C GLU A 86 3.19 -13.97 -20.38
N LYS A 87 3.51 -14.31 -21.63
CA LYS A 87 4.67 -15.15 -21.95
C LYS A 87 5.99 -14.45 -21.59
N HIS A 88 6.08 -13.14 -21.82
CA HIS A 88 7.24 -12.36 -21.41
C HIS A 88 7.45 -12.45 -19.89
N TYR A 89 6.39 -12.26 -19.09
CA TYR A 89 6.46 -12.43 -17.64
C TYR A 89 6.81 -13.88 -17.24
N ALA A 90 6.18 -14.88 -17.85
CA ALA A 90 6.46 -16.28 -17.52
C ALA A 90 7.94 -16.68 -17.72
N GLN A 91 8.68 -16.00 -18.61
CA GLN A 91 10.10 -16.28 -18.87
C GLN A 91 11.04 -15.83 -17.73
N GLN A 92 10.66 -14.80 -16.98
CA GLN A 92 11.44 -14.27 -15.86
C GLN A 92 11.00 -14.81 -14.50
N LEU A 93 9.99 -15.69 -14.51
CA LEU A 93 9.45 -16.32 -13.32
C LEU A 93 9.93 -17.77 -13.22
N HIS A 94 10.45 -18.11 -12.06
CA HIS A 94 11.00 -19.42 -11.78
C HIS A 94 10.47 -19.95 -10.45
N LYS A 95 10.24 -21.26 -10.40
CA LYS A 95 10.09 -21.96 -9.13
C LYS A 95 11.50 -22.13 -8.54
N GLY A 96 11.71 -21.73 -7.30
CA GLY A 96 13.04 -21.78 -6.71
C GLY A 96 13.01 -21.85 -5.19
N THR A 97 14.16 -22.13 -4.59
CA THR A 97 14.32 -22.17 -3.13
C THR A 97 14.81 -20.81 -2.61
N PHE A 98 13.87 -19.97 -2.19
CA PHE A 98 14.16 -18.91 -1.23
C PHE A 98 13.53 -19.31 0.10
N ASN A 99 14.35 -19.36 1.16
CA ASN A 99 13.91 -19.70 2.50
C ASN A 99 14.66 -18.79 3.49
N ALA A 100 14.16 -17.58 3.71
CA ALA A 100 14.28 -17.00 5.04
C ALA A 100 13.33 -17.79 5.96
N LEU A 101 13.55 -17.79 7.27
CA LEU A 101 12.50 -18.30 8.17
C LEU A 101 11.20 -17.51 7.83
N GLY A 102 10.05 -18.20 7.79
CA GLY A 102 8.75 -17.59 7.50
C GLY A 102 8.46 -17.21 6.04
N PHE A 103 9.30 -16.38 5.40
CA PHE A 103 9.05 -15.82 4.07
C PHE A 103 9.90 -16.47 2.97
N GLY A 104 9.22 -17.05 1.97
CA GLY A 104 9.81 -17.83 0.89
C GLY A 104 9.23 -17.52 -0.49
N PHE A 105 9.74 -18.21 -1.50
CA PHE A 105 9.12 -18.22 -2.82
C PHE A 105 7.93 -19.17 -2.85
N GLY A 106 6.82 -18.71 -3.44
CA GLY A 106 5.66 -19.53 -3.72
C GLY A 106 5.74 -20.34 -5.01
N SER A 107 4.82 -21.29 -5.16
CA SER A 107 4.81 -22.25 -6.28
C SER A 107 4.42 -21.65 -7.64
N MET A 108 3.86 -20.44 -7.68
CA MET A 108 3.42 -19.75 -8.90
C MET A 108 4.52 -18.77 -9.36
N GLY A 109 5.65 -19.33 -9.82
CA GLY A 109 6.74 -18.52 -10.38
C GLY A 109 7.48 -17.66 -9.35
N GLY A 110 7.44 -18.04 -8.07
CA GLY A 110 7.98 -17.26 -6.96
C GLY A 110 6.91 -16.60 -6.10
N TYR A 111 5.70 -16.41 -6.64
CA TYR A 111 4.56 -15.84 -5.92
C TYR A 111 3.71 -16.93 -5.27
N TYR A 112 3.08 -16.62 -4.14
CA TYR A 112 2.17 -17.53 -3.46
C TYR A 112 0.84 -17.67 -4.19
N THR A 113 0.39 -18.89 -4.41
CA THR A 113 -1.01 -19.16 -4.78
C THR A 113 -1.97 -18.77 -3.65
N TYR A 114 -3.26 -18.65 -3.95
CA TYR A 114 -4.30 -18.35 -2.96
C TYR A 114 -4.32 -19.38 -1.82
N ASN A 115 -4.00 -20.64 -2.12
CA ASN A 115 -3.87 -21.68 -1.11
C ASN A 115 -2.60 -21.52 -0.26
N GLU A 116 -1.47 -21.15 -0.87
CA GLU A 116 -0.23 -20.87 -0.13
C GLU A 116 -0.39 -19.66 0.78
N VAL A 117 -1.09 -18.60 0.36
CA VAL A 117 -1.41 -17.46 1.25
C VAL A 117 -2.14 -17.95 2.50
N LYS A 118 -3.18 -18.77 2.37
CA LYS A 118 -3.88 -19.34 3.53
C LYS A 118 -2.95 -20.16 4.42
N GLN A 119 -2.07 -20.96 3.81
CA GLN A 119 -1.08 -21.74 4.56
C GLN A 119 -0.07 -20.87 5.30
N GLN A 120 0.33 -19.73 4.72
CA GLN A 120 1.20 -18.75 5.38
C GLN A 120 0.51 -18.16 6.61
N LEU A 121 -0.75 -17.71 6.47
CA LEU A 121 -1.55 -17.20 7.60
C LEU A 121 -1.73 -18.26 8.70
N ASP A 122 -2.06 -19.50 8.32
CA ASP A 122 -2.21 -20.62 9.25
C ASP A 122 -0.88 -20.97 9.94
N SER A 123 0.25 -20.87 9.22
CA SER A 123 1.60 -21.11 9.76
C SER A 123 2.02 -20.03 10.75
N MET A 124 1.76 -18.75 10.43
CA MET A 124 1.99 -17.64 11.36
C MET A 124 1.22 -17.85 12.67
N LYS A 125 -0.04 -18.29 12.60
CA LYS A 125 -0.83 -18.60 13.79
C LYS A 125 -0.26 -19.76 14.61
N ILE A 126 0.26 -20.79 13.96
CA ILE A 126 0.89 -21.93 14.65
C ILE A 126 2.17 -21.50 15.36
N LEU A 127 3.00 -20.68 14.70
CA LEU A 127 4.31 -20.27 15.22
C LEU A 127 4.21 -19.13 16.27
N TYR A 128 3.23 -18.25 16.11
CA TYR A 128 3.03 -17.06 16.95
C TYR A 128 1.60 -16.98 17.50
N PRO A 129 1.13 -18.01 18.25
CA PRO A 129 -0.28 -18.15 18.62
C PRO A 129 -0.82 -17.00 19.47
N ASN A 130 0.05 -16.25 20.15
CA ASN A 130 -0.31 -15.13 21.00
C ASN A 130 -0.31 -13.78 20.27
N PHE A 131 0.23 -13.69 19.04
CA PHE A 131 0.41 -12.42 18.35
C PHE A 131 -0.43 -12.25 17.09
N ILE A 132 -1.13 -13.28 16.64
CA ILE A 132 -1.98 -13.25 15.45
C ILE A 132 -3.28 -14.01 15.69
N THR A 133 -4.38 -13.57 15.08
CA THR A 133 -5.65 -14.33 15.09
C THR A 133 -5.57 -15.55 14.18
N VAL A 134 -6.53 -16.48 14.34
CA VAL A 134 -6.85 -17.35 13.20
C VAL A 134 -7.35 -16.49 12.04
N ARG A 135 -7.18 -16.93 10.80
CA ARG A 135 -7.78 -16.21 9.66
C ARG A 135 -9.29 -16.32 9.70
N GLU A 136 -9.97 -15.20 9.51
CA GLU A 136 -11.42 -15.10 9.47
C GLU A 136 -11.87 -14.60 8.11
N SER A 137 -13.04 -15.06 7.68
CA SER A 137 -13.62 -14.65 6.41
C SER A 137 -14.42 -13.36 6.60
N ILE A 138 -14.01 -12.27 5.96
CA ILE A 138 -14.75 -10.99 5.99
C ILE A 138 -15.90 -10.94 4.96
N GLY A 139 -15.93 -11.91 4.06
CA GLY A 139 -16.94 -12.03 3.00
C GLY A 139 -16.56 -13.12 2.01
N THR A 140 -17.41 -13.34 1.02
CA THR A 140 -17.23 -14.35 -0.01
C THR A 140 -17.34 -13.72 -1.39
N SER A 141 -16.44 -14.09 -2.29
CA SER A 141 -16.40 -13.63 -3.68
C SER A 141 -17.53 -14.18 -4.55
N ASN A 142 -17.61 -13.73 -5.81
CA ASN A 142 -18.60 -14.18 -6.79
C ASN A 142 -18.60 -15.70 -7.03
N GLU A 143 -17.45 -16.36 -6.99
CA GLU A 143 -17.28 -17.81 -7.19
C GLU A 143 -17.18 -18.59 -5.87
N GLY A 144 -17.51 -17.99 -4.73
CA GLY A 144 -17.61 -18.70 -3.44
C GLY A 144 -16.31 -18.78 -2.64
N ARG A 145 -15.28 -18.00 -2.96
CA ARG A 145 -14.00 -17.98 -2.22
C ARG A 145 -14.02 -16.92 -1.12
N ALA A 146 -13.56 -17.30 0.07
CA ALA A 146 -13.49 -16.36 1.19
C ALA A 146 -12.38 -15.31 1.00
N LEU A 147 -12.67 -14.09 1.42
CA LEU A 147 -11.68 -13.04 1.63
C LEU A 147 -11.17 -13.17 3.06
N TRP A 148 -9.89 -13.50 3.24
CA TRP A 148 -9.33 -13.80 4.56
C TRP A 148 -8.69 -12.56 5.17
N ALA A 149 -9.04 -12.29 6.42
CA ALA A 149 -8.39 -11.30 7.27
C ALA A 149 -7.72 -11.95 8.47
N VAL A 150 -6.66 -11.33 8.97
CA VAL A 150 -6.05 -11.61 10.27
C VAL A 150 -5.70 -10.30 10.97
N LYS A 151 -5.66 -10.32 12.30
CA LYS A 151 -5.09 -9.25 13.11
C LYS A 151 -3.79 -9.70 13.75
N ILE A 152 -2.77 -8.84 13.72
CA ILE A 152 -1.55 -8.94 14.53
C ILE A 152 -1.59 -7.86 15.62
N SER A 153 -1.41 -8.28 16.88
CA SER A 153 -1.41 -7.47 18.11
C SER A 153 -0.93 -8.37 19.27
N ASP A 154 -0.51 -7.83 20.41
CA ASP A 154 -0.19 -8.59 21.63
C ASP A 154 -1.43 -9.20 22.31
N ASN A 155 -2.62 -8.65 22.07
CA ASN A 155 -3.90 -9.25 22.44
C ASN A 155 -4.82 -9.47 21.21
N PRO A 156 -4.42 -10.35 20.27
CA PRO A 156 -5.05 -10.42 18.95
C PRO A 156 -6.52 -10.87 18.99
N ASN A 157 -6.96 -11.54 20.07
CA ASN A 157 -8.36 -11.99 20.21
C ASN A 157 -9.26 -11.02 21.02
N GLN A 158 -8.73 -9.85 21.42
CA GLN A 158 -9.48 -8.81 22.13
C GLN A 158 -9.59 -7.56 21.26
N THR A 159 -10.66 -6.78 21.42
CA THR A 159 -10.73 -5.44 20.81
C THR A 159 -10.29 -4.42 21.85
N GLU A 160 -9.13 -3.83 21.65
CA GLU A 160 -8.57 -2.83 22.56
C GLU A 160 -8.85 -1.43 22.01
N MET A 161 -9.90 -0.78 22.53
CA MET A 161 -10.35 0.52 22.05
C MET A 161 -9.31 1.64 22.14
N SER A 162 -8.27 1.46 22.97
CA SER A 162 -7.13 2.36 23.11
C SER A 162 -6.03 2.13 22.07
N GLU A 163 -6.07 1.03 21.33
CA GLU A 163 -5.07 0.72 20.31
C GLU A 163 -5.58 1.06 18.91
N PRO A 164 -4.92 1.98 18.21
CA PRO A 164 -5.24 2.32 16.83
C PRO A 164 -5.25 1.10 15.91
N GLU A 165 -6.28 1.02 15.07
CA GLU A 165 -6.36 0.02 14.02
C GLU A 165 -5.71 0.51 12.72
N VAL A 166 -4.93 -0.36 12.08
CA VAL A 166 -4.21 -0.09 10.82
C VAL A 166 -4.55 -1.17 9.82
N LEU A 167 -4.81 -0.82 8.56
CA LEU A 167 -5.19 -1.77 7.53
C LEU A 167 -4.16 -1.89 6.41
N TYR A 168 -3.81 -3.12 6.05
CA TYR A 168 -3.03 -3.43 4.86
C TYR A 168 -3.82 -4.38 3.97
N THR A 169 -4.02 -4.00 2.72
CA THR A 169 -4.69 -4.84 1.73
C THR A 169 -3.82 -5.02 0.49
N ALA A 170 -4.08 -6.08 -0.27
CA ALA A 170 -3.44 -6.30 -1.57
C ALA A 170 -4.35 -7.09 -2.51
N LEU A 171 -3.95 -7.14 -3.79
CA LEU A 171 -4.63 -7.91 -4.83
C LEU A 171 -6.10 -7.49 -4.98
N HIS A 172 -6.40 -6.20 -5.00
CA HIS A 172 -7.61 -5.70 -5.66
C HIS A 172 -7.58 -6.07 -7.13
N HIS A 173 -6.44 -5.86 -7.79
CA HIS A 173 -6.20 -6.36 -9.14
C HIS A 173 -5.45 -7.69 -9.10
N ALA A 174 -5.98 -8.68 -9.81
CA ALA A 174 -5.50 -10.05 -9.77
C ALA A 174 -4.13 -10.28 -10.43
N ARG A 175 -3.62 -9.32 -11.21
CA ARG A 175 -2.35 -9.41 -11.93
C ARG A 175 -1.16 -8.83 -11.14
N GLU A 176 -1.36 -8.43 -9.89
CA GLU A 176 -0.40 -7.59 -9.13
C GLU A 176 0.10 -8.28 -7.84
N PRO A 177 0.67 -9.51 -7.92
CA PRO A 177 0.98 -10.31 -6.73
C PRO A 177 2.14 -9.78 -5.88
N GLU A 178 2.99 -8.87 -6.38
CA GLU A 178 4.06 -8.30 -5.57
C GLU A 178 3.52 -7.47 -4.40
N GLY A 179 2.36 -6.82 -4.56
CA GLY A 179 1.66 -6.16 -3.46
C GLY A 179 1.34 -7.13 -2.31
N MET A 180 0.82 -8.32 -2.65
CA MET A 180 0.55 -9.39 -1.68
C MET A 180 1.84 -9.91 -1.03
N MET A 181 2.92 -10.08 -1.79
CA MET A 181 4.21 -10.51 -1.23
C MET A 181 4.76 -9.48 -0.24
N THR A 182 4.63 -8.19 -0.54
CA THR A 182 5.04 -7.10 0.34
C THR A 182 4.26 -7.11 1.67
N VAL A 183 2.93 -7.30 1.61
CA VAL A 183 2.08 -7.41 2.80
C VAL A 183 2.50 -8.62 3.66
N LEU A 184 2.66 -9.81 3.06
CA LEU A 184 3.04 -11.02 3.79
C LEU A 184 4.46 -10.94 4.38
N TYR A 185 5.39 -10.26 3.70
CA TYR A 185 6.72 -10.01 4.22
C TYR A 185 6.68 -9.16 5.50
N TYR A 186 5.88 -8.08 5.50
CA TYR A 186 5.75 -7.23 6.68
C TYR A 186 5.15 -7.97 7.88
N MET A 187 4.16 -8.84 7.63
CA MET A 187 3.59 -9.71 8.67
C MET A 187 4.64 -10.63 9.29
N TRP A 188 5.47 -11.30 8.48
CA TRP A 188 6.58 -12.10 8.98
C TRP A 188 7.60 -11.24 9.73
N TRP A 189 7.93 -10.07 9.22
CA TRP A 189 8.88 -9.16 9.87
C TRP A 189 8.41 -8.78 11.28
N LEU A 190 7.14 -8.42 11.46
CA LEU A 190 6.57 -8.10 12.78
C LEU A 190 6.71 -9.28 13.76
N LEU A 191 6.30 -10.47 13.33
CA LEU A 191 6.26 -11.66 14.18
C LEU A 191 7.67 -12.19 14.53
N GLU A 192 8.56 -12.25 13.54
CA GLU A 192 9.92 -12.76 13.73
C GLU A 192 10.80 -11.82 14.53
N ASN A 193 10.55 -10.51 14.44
CA ASN A 193 11.37 -9.50 15.09
C ASN A 193 10.78 -8.98 16.41
N TYR A 194 9.61 -9.46 16.84
CA TYR A 194 8.97 -9.03 18.09
C TYR A 194 9.92 -9.04 19.30
N ASN A 195 10.73 -10.10 19.46
CA ASN A 195 11.63 -10.24 20.60
C ASN A 195 13.01 -9.56 20.41
N THR A 196 13.31 -9.04 19.21
CA THR A 196 14.66 -8.59 18.84
C THR A 196 14.71 -7.18 18.27
N ASN A 197 13.56 -6.57 17.97
CA ASN A 197 13.45 -5.24 17.40
C ASN A 197 12.40 -4.44 18.17
N SER A 198 12.82 -3.34 18.80
CA SER A 198 11.94 -2.49 19.62
C SER A 198 10.79 -1.89 18.83
N THR A 199 11.00 -1.54 17.54
CA THR A 199 9.92 -1.07 16.67
C THR A 199 8.88 -2.16 16.42
N ALA A 200 9.30 -3.39 16.10
CA ALA A 200 8.35 -4.49 15.92
C ALA A 200 7.57 -4.77 17.22
N ALA A 201 8.27 -4.80 18.36
CA ALA A 201 7.65 -4.97 19.68
C ALA A 201 6.61 -3.87 19.97
N TYR A 202 6.98 -2.61 19.78
CA TYR A 202 6.09 -1.47 20.01
C TYR A 202 4.85 -1.53 19.13
N LEU A 203 5.02 -1.77 17.82
CA LEU A 203 3.89 -1.81 16.90
C LEU A 203 2.94 -2.96 17.25
N VAL A 204 3.44 -4.14 17.64
CA VAL A 204 2.59 -5.27 18.04
C VAL A 204 1.89 -5.00 19.38
N ASN A 205 2.56 -4.33 20.33
CA ASN A 205 2.01 -4.06 21.68
C ASN A 205 1.08 -2.85 21.78
N HIS A 206 0.94 -2.07 20.70
CA HIS A 206 0.22 -0.80 20.73
C HIS A 206 -0.63 -0.54 19.49
N ARG A 207 -0.77 -1.53 18.59
CA ARG A 207 -1.58 -1.40 17.37
C ARG A 207 -2.35 -2.69 17.14
N GLN A 208 -3.54 -2.50 16.58
CA GLN A 208 -4.34 -3.56 15.98
C GLN A 208 -4.09 -3.57 14.47
N LEU A 209 -3.11 -4.36 14.02
CA LEU A 209 -2.68 -4.41 12.62
C LEU A 209 -3.51 -5.44 11.85
N TRP A 210 -4.42 -4.99 11.00
CA TRP A 210 -5.28 -5.82 10.16
C TRP A 210 -4.70 -6.03 8.77
N PHE A 211 -4.78 -7.28 8.28
CA PHE A 211 -4.24 -7.68 6.98
C PHE A 211 -5.28 -8.43 6.16
N ILE A 212 -5.51 -7.98 4.92
CA ILE A 212 -6.35 -8.65 3.92
C ILE A 212 -5.51 -8.88 2.65
N PRO A 213 -4.71 -9.96 2.57
CA PRO A 213 -3.70 -10.11 1.51
C PRO A 213 -4.28 -10.39 0.12
N VAL A 214 -5.56 -10.80 0.02
CA VAL A 214 -6.23 -11.12 -1.24
C VAL A 214 -7.65 -10.60 -1.25
N VAL A 215 -7.86 -9.38 -1.76
CA VAL A 215 -9.19 -8.78 -1.90
C VAL A 215 -9.98 -9.40 -3.06
N ASN A 216 -9.32 -9.77 -4.16
CA ASN A 216 -9.93 -10.38 -5.34
C ASN A 216 -9.48 -11.84 -5.53
N PRO A 217 -9.99 -12.79 -4.71
CA PRO A 217 -9.54 -14.18 -4.76
C PRO A 217 -9.92 -14.88 -6.07
N ASP A 218 -11.05 -14.52 -6.69
CA ASP A 218 -11.49 -15.17 -7.93
C ASP A 218 -10.64 -14.79 -9.13
N GLY A 219 -10.34 -13.49 -9.28
CA GLY A 219 -9.44 -13.02 -10.32
C GLY A 219 -8.05 -13.63 -10.15
N TYR A 220 -7.57 -13.72 -8.90
CA TYR A 220 -6.24 -14.27 -8.64
C TYR A 220 -6.15 -15.77 -8.94
N VAL A 221 -7.17 -16.55 -8.54
CA VAL A 221 -7.25 -17.98 -8.88
C VAL A 221 -7.45 -18.20 -10.38
N TYR A 222 -8.13 -17.28 -11.08
CA TYR A 222 -8.21 -17.33 -12.54
C TYR A 222 -6.81 -17.24 -13.17
N ASN A 223 -5.99 -16.27 -12.78
CA ASN A 223 -4.59 -16.19 -13.22
C ASN A 223 -3.76 -17.43 -12.87
N GLN A 224 -3.94 -18.01 -11.67
CA GLN A 224 -3.29 -19.28 -11.29
C GLN A 224 -3.68 -20.43 -12.20
N THR A 225 -4.96 -20.48 -12.59
CA THR A 225 -5.50 -21.57 -13.42
C THR A 225 -5.03 -21.45 -14.87
N THR A 226 -5.03 -20.24 -15.42
CA THR A 226 -4.63 -19.99 -16.81
C THR A 226 -3.12 -19.91 -16.99
N ASN A 227 -2.39 -19.50 -15.95
CA ASN A 227 -0.94 -19.27 -15.96
C ASN A 227 -0.32 -19.87 -14.69
N PRO A 228 -0.27 -21.20 -14.52
CA PRO A 228 0.19 -21.86 -13.28
C PRO A 228 1.68 -21.64 -12.96
N GLY A 229 2.46 -21.09 -13.91
CA GLY A 229 3.83 -20.64 -13.70
C GLY A 229 3.95 -19.15 -13.29
N GLY A 230 2.83 -18.44 -13.14
CA GLY A 230 2.77 -16.99 -12.97
C GLY A 230 2.69 -16.23 -14.30
N GLY A 231 2.56 -14.90 -14.21
CA GLY A 231 2.51 -14.01 -15.36
C GLY A 231 1.11 -13.78 -15.95
N GLY A 232 0.04 -14.18 -15.25
CA GLY A 232 -1.33 -14.00 -15.73
C GLY A 232 -1.74 -12.51 -15.80
N GLY A 233 -2.37 -12.11 -16.90
CA GLY A 233 -2.73 -10.72 -17.17
C GLY A 233 -4.12 -10.30 -16.67
N TRP A 234 -4.92 -11.20 -16.11
CA TRP A 234 -6.29 -10.87 -15.69
C TRP A 234 -6.28 -9.90 -14.51
N ARG A 235 -7.06 -8.82 -14.62
CA ARG A 235 -7.12 -7.72 -13.64
C ARG A 235 -8.33 -7.81 -12.72
N LYS A 236 -9.52 -7.80 -13.31
CA LYS A 236 -10.82 -7.61 -12.64
C LYS A 236 -11.20 -8.76 -11.71
N ASN A 237 -12.34 -8.66 -11.02
CA ASN A 237 -12.96 -9.85 -10.42
C ASN A 237 -13.53 -10.80 -11.50
N ARG A 238 -14.29 -11.82 -11.10
CA ARG A 238 -14.85 -12.83 -12.03
C ARG A 238 -16.37 -12.78 -12.19
N ARG A 239 -16.99 -11.63 -11.90
CA ARG A 239 -18.42 -11.39 -12.12
C ARG A 239 -18.84 -11.77 -13.55
N ASN A 240 -19.86 -12.59 -13.71
CA ASN A 240 -20.47 -12.81 -15.02
C ASN A 240 -21.47 -11.67 -15.31
N ASN A 241 -21.19 -10.85 -16.33
CA ASN A 241 -22.01 -9.68 -16.66
C ASN A 241 -23.25 -10.04 -17.52
N GLY A 242 -23.45 -11.31 -17.87
CA GLY A 242 -24.63 -11.80 -18.60
C GLY A 242 -24.62 -11.52 -20.12
N ASN A 243 -23.61 -10.81 -20.61
CA ASN A 243 -23.43 -10.47 -22.03
C ASN A 243 -22.17 -11.10 -22.66
N GLY A 244 -21.59 -12.11 -22.01
CA GLY A 244 -20.35 -12.76 -22.44
C GLY A 244 -19.07 -12.10 -21.93
N THR A 245 -19.14 -10.89 -21.37
CA THR A 245 -18.01 -10.27 -20.66
C THR A 245 -17.96 -10.71 -19.20
N PHE A 246 -16.76 -10.63 -18.61
CA PHE A 246 -16.53 -10.97 -17.21
C PHE A 246 -15.78 -9.86 -16.49
N GLY A 247 -16.06 -9.76 -15.20
CA GLY A 247 -15.34 -8.94 -14.24
C GLY A 247 -15.81 -7.50 -14.17
N VAL A 248 -15.77 -6.99 -12.95
CA VAL A 248 -15.80 -5.58 -12.55
C VAL A 248 -14.45 -5.27 -11.91
N ASP A 249 -13.92 -4.08 -12.16
CA ASP A 249 -12.70 -3.58 -11.54
C ASP A 249 -12.98 -3.29 -10.05
N PRO A 250 -12.39 -4.05 -9.10
CA PRO A 250 -12.63 -3.83 -7.68
C PRO A 250 -12.17 -2.45 -7.22
N ASN A 251 -11.15 -1.85 -7.85
CA ASN A 251 -10.67 -0.51 -7.50
C ASN A 251 -11.34 0.60 -8.31
N ARG A 252 -12.50 0.33 -8.93
CA ARG A 252 -13.44 1.33 -9.48
C ARG A 252 -14.87 1.14 -8.96
N ASN A 253 -15.08 0.22 -8.00
CA ASN A 253 -16.40 -0.14 -7.49
C ASN A 253 -16.69 0.39 -6.07
N TYR A 254 -15.83 1.22 -5.49
CA TYR A 254 -16.11 1.86 -4.20
C TYR A 254 -17.04 3.09 -4.36
N GLY A 255 -17.84 3.36 -3.33
CA GLY A 255 -18.67 4.56 -3.24
C GLY A 255 -18.05 5.65 -2.36
N PRO A 256 -18.86 6.63 -1.90
CA PRO A 256 -20.28 6.83 -2.17
C PRO A 256 -20.57 7.23 -3.63
N GLU A 257 -21.85 7.23 -4.02
CA GLU A 257 -22.31 7.46 -5.41
C GLU A 257 -21.71 8.72 -6.06
N TYR A 258 -21.58 9.82 -5.32
CA TYR A 258 -21.04 11.07 -5.89
C TYR A 258 -19.55 10.97 -6.25
N MET A 259 -18.78 10.14 -5.54
CA MET A 259 -17.38 9.85 -5.87
C MET A 259 -17.32 8.87 -7.04
N TRP A 260 -18.05 7.75 -6.93
CA TRP A 260 -18.11 6.70 -7.95
C TRP A 260 -18.59 7.20 -9.32
N ASN A 261 -19.48 8.19 -9.32
CA ASN A 261 -20.05 8.80 -10.51
C ASN A 261 -19.47 10.18 -10.86
N SER A 262 -18.31 10.54 -10.31
CA SER A 262 -17.66 11.82 -10.61
C SER A 262 -17.39 12.00 -12.11
N SER A 263 -17.46 13.24 -12.61
CA SER A 263 -17.30 13.55 -14.03
C SER A 263 -15.83 13.75 -14.42
N ASN A 264 -14.97 12.75 -14.17
CA ASN A 264 -13.52 12.80 -14.49
C ASN A 264 -13.05 11.70 -15.45
N ASN A 265 -13.98 10.87 -15.97
CA ASN A 265 -13.69 9.72 -16.83
C ASN A 265 -12.75 8.65 -16.23
N GLY A 266 -12.52 8.65 -14.91
CA GLY A 266 -11.57 7.76 -14.25
C GLY A 266 -11.97 6.28 -14.15
N SER A 267 -13.06 5.89 -14.81
CA SER A 267 -13.51 4.50 -14.95
C SER A 267 -14.54 4.35 -16.07
N SER A 268 -14.68 3.12 -16.59
CA SER A 268 -15.55 2.79 -17.72
C SER A 268 -16.91 2.26 -17.29
N THR A 269 -17.96 2.57 -18.06
CA THR A 269 -19.29 1.94 -17.94
C THR A 269 -19.46 0.75 -18.89
N ASN A 270 -18.48 0.45 -19.74
CA ASN A 270 -18.52 -0.68 -20.67
C ASN A 270 -18.04 -1.97 -19.97
N PRO A 271 -18.85 -3.02 -19.87
CA PRO A 271 -18.46 -4.31 -19.25
C PRO A 271 -17.22 -4.99 -19.87
N GLY A 272 -16.90 -4.67 -21.12
CA GLY A 272 -15.71 -5.19 -21.81
C GLY A 272 -14.40 -4.49 -21.42
N SER A 273 -14.45 -3.33 -20.76
CA SER A 273 -13.26 -2.58 -20.36
C SER A 273 -12.61 -3.15 -19.09
N ASP A 274 -11.28 -3.04 -19.00
CA ASP A 274 -10.51 -3.40 -17.81
C ASP A 274 -10.81 -2.50 -16.59
N THR A 275 -11.28 -1.27 -16.82
CA THR A 275 -11.68 -0.32 -15.77
C THR A 275 -13.20 -0.26 -15.59
N TYR A 276 -13.92 -1.33 -15.95
CA TYR A 276 -15.37 -1.38 -15.80
C TYR A 276 -15.78 -1.25 -14.32
N ARG A 277 -16.48 -0.17 -13.98
CA ARG A 277 -16.80 0.22 -12.61
C ARG A 277 -17.96 -0.53 -11.94
N GLY A 278 -18.63 -1.42 -12.67
CA GLY A 278 -19.84 -2.11 -12.23
C GLY A 278 -21.12 -1.30 -12.47
N THR A 279 -22.23 -1.79 -11.92
CA THR A 279 -23.58 -1.21 -12.15
C THR A 279 -23.97 -0.17 -11.11
N ALA A 280 -23.33 -0.19 -9.95
CA ALA A 280 -23.51 0.73 -8.82
C ALA A 280 -22.24 0.64 -7.93
N PRO A 281 -21.97 1.62 -7.06
CA PRO A 281 -20.95 1.46 -6.02
C PRO A 281 -21.30 0.26 -5.13
N PHE A 282 -20.29 -0.51 -4.76
CA PHE A 282 -20.38 -1.73 -3.97
C PHE A 282 -21.29 -2.80 -4.60
N SER A 283 -21.40 -2.84 -5.93
CA SER A 283 -22.11 -3.93 -6.62
C SER A 283 -21.42 -5.28 -6.46
N GLU A 284 -20.11 -5.27 -6.20
CA GLU A 284 -19.32 -6.48 -6.07
C GLU A 284 -19.26 -6.97 -4.62
N PRO A 285 -19.40 -8.28 -4.38
CA PRO A 285 -19.37 -8.84 -3.04
C PRO A 285 -18.01 -8.67 -2.36
N GLU A 286 -16.92 -8.63 -3.13
CA GLU A 286 -15.58 -8.34 -2.61
C GLU A 286 -15.50 -6.91 -2.04
N ASN A 287 -16.04 -5.92 -2.76
CA ASN A 287 -16.11 -4.52 -2.31
C ASN A 287 -17.06 -4.34 -1.12
N LEU A 288 -18.19 -5.05 -1.12
CA LEU A 288 -19.13 -5.04 0.02
C LEU A 288 -18.49 -5.62 1.28
N ALA A 289 -17.65 -6.65 1.16
CA ALA A 289 -16.91 -7.21 2.29
C ALA A 289 -15.94 -6.18 2.90
N ILE A 290 -15.20 -5.44 2.06
CA ILE A 290 -14.33 -4.35 2.54
C ILE A 290 -15.13 -3.22 3.17
N LYS A 291 -16.26 -2.81 2.55
CA LYS A 291 -17.17 -1.82 3.13
C LYS A 291 -17.63 -2.23 4.53
N ASN A 292 -18.14 -3.46 4.67
CA ASN A 292 -18.63 -3.97 5.94
C ASN A 292 -17.49 -4.05 6.96
N PHE A 293 -16.28 -4.45 6.55
CA PHE A 293 -15.10 -4.42 7.41
C PHE A 293 -14.84 -2.99 7.93
N MET A 294 -14.73 -2.00 7.03
CA MET A 294 -14.51 -0.60 7.41
C MET A 294 -15.62 -0.02 8.30
N GLU A 295 -16.86 -0.50 8.22
CA GLU A 295 -17.98 -0.04 9.07
C GLU A 295 -17.98 -0.66 10.47
N HIS A 296 -17.30 -1.78 10.68
CA HIS A 296 -17.17 -2.43 11.99
C HIS A 296 -15.82 -2.17 12.68
N HIS A 297 -14.97 -1.37 12.03
CA HIS A 297 -13.62 -1.06 12.47
C HIS A 297 -13.38 0.46 12.50
N THR A 298 -12.49 0.90 13.38
CA THR A 298 -12.06 2.32 13.48
C THR A 298 -10.64 2.46 12.95
N ILE A 299 -10.47 2.13 11.66
CA ILE A 299 -9.18 2.15 10.98
C ILE A 299 -8.67 3.61 10.86
N LYS A 300 -7.50 3.89 11.42
CA LYS A 300 -6.86 5.22 11.38
C LYS A 300 -6.06 5.44 10.11
N THR A 301 -5.35 4.41 9.65
CA THR A 301 -4.49 4.45 8.46
C THR A 301 -4.62 3.18 7.64
N ALA A 302 -4.43 3.29 6.32
CA ALA A 302 -4.50 2.14 5.43
C ALA A 302 -3.51 2.21 4.26
N LEU A 303 -2.97 1.06 3.84
CA LEU A 303 -2.31 0.91 2.55
C LEU A 303 -3.01 -0.15 1.70
N ASN A 304 -3.34 0.24 0.46
CA ASN A 304 -3.88 -0.65 -0.56
C ASN A 304 -2.76 -0.95 -1.58
N TYR A 305 -2.11 -2.10 -1.45
CA TYR A 305 -0.95 -2.45 -2.26
C TYR A 305 -1.32 -2.87 -3.68
N HIS A 306 -0.70 -2.19 -4.64
CA HIS A 306 -0.84 -2.39 -6.08
C HIS A 306 0.54 -2.57 -6.76
N THR A 307 0.52 -2.89 -8.05
CA THR A 307 1.70 -2.79 -8.92
C THR A 307 1.26 -2.24 -10.28
N PHE A 308 2.01 -1.36 -10.95
CA PHE A 308 3.39 -0.95 -10.69
C PHE A 308 3.58 0.52 -11.03
N GLY A 309 4.72 1.07 -10.60
CA GLY A 309 5.09 2.44 -10.96
C GLY A 309 6.08 3.12 -10.02
N LYS A 310 6.34 2.52 -8.86
CA LYS A 310 7.10 3.14 -7.76
C LYS A 310 6.45 4.44 -7.30
N TYR A 311 5.15 4.35 -7.03
CA TYR A 311 4.34 5.48 -6.54
C TYR A 311 3.86 5.25 -5.12
N LEU A 312 3.67 6.34 -4.39
CA LEU A 312 2.80 6.36 -3.21
C LEU A 312 1.70 7.40 -3.47
N ILE A 313 0.54 6.90 -3.84
CA ILE A 313 -0.60 7.69 -4.29
C ILE A 313 -1.51 7.97 -3.09
N PHE A 314 -2.02 9.19 -2.98
CA PHE A 314 -2.97 9.56 -1.93
C PHE A 314 -4.17 10.33 -2.49
N PRO A 315 -5.31 10.34 -1.76
CA PRO A 315 -6.52 11.04 -2.19
C PRO A 315 -6.34 12.55 -2.46
N LEU A 316 -7.11 13.16 -3.35
CA LEU A 316 -8.29 12.60 -4.02
C LEU A 316 -7.98 12.12 -5.44
N GLY A 317 -8.55 10.99 -5.83
CA GLY A 317 -8.56 10.53 -7.22
C GLY A 317 -9.75 11.08 -8.02
N PHE A 318 -10.93 11.13 -7.38
CA PHE A 318 -12.18 11.55 -8.01
C PHE A 318 -12.29 13.05 -8.32
N LEU A 319 -11.39 13.87 -7.78
CA LEU A 319 -11.29 15.32 -8.01
C LEU A 319 -9.85 15.73 -8.32
N ALA A 320 -9.68 16.79 -9.10
CA ALA A 320 -8.37 17.37 -9.34
C ALA A 320 -7.82 18.18 -8.15
N GLN A 321 -8.71 18.63 -7.26
CA GLN A 321 -8.34 19.36 -6.07
C GLN A 321 -7.87 18.40 -4.98
N GLU A 322 -6.83 18.80 -4.26
CA GLU A 322 -6.38 18.07 -3.08
C GLU A 322 -7.40 18.12 -1.93
N SER A 323 -7.32 17.14 -1.04
CA SER A 323 -8.15 17.09 0.16
C SER A 323 -7.79 18.19 1.16
N SER A 324 -8.67 18.42 2.14
CA SER A 324 -8.39 19.35 3.25
C SER A 324 -7.20 18.91 4.11
N ASP A 325 -6.87 17.62 4.09
CA ASP A 325 -5.79 17.03 4.89
C ASP A 325 -4.55 16.72 4.05
N SER A 326 -4.39 17.36 2.89
CA SER A 326 -3.30 17.06 1.96
C SER A 326 -1.91 17.32 2.53
N VAL A 327 -1.77 18.28 3.46
CA VAL A 327 -0.52 18.53 4.19
C VAL A 327 -0.12 17.31 5.03
N VAL A 328 -1.09 16.62 5.65
CA VAL A 328 -0.85 15.41 6.44
C VAL A 328 -0.46 14.24 5.54
N PHE A 329 -1.18 14.05 4.42
CA PHE A 329 -0.81 13.05 3.43
C PHE A 329 0.60 13.26 2.89
N ARG A 330 0.99 14.51 2.62
CA ARG A 330 2.33 14.85 2.13
C ARG A 330 3.42 14.59 3.16
N GLU A 331 3.20 14.91 4.43
CA GLU A 331 4.13 14.60 5.52
C GLU A 331 4.33 13.09 5.64
N PHE A 332 3.24 12.31 5.71
CA PHE A 332 3.32 10.85 5.80
C PHE A 332 3.99 10.26 4.57
N ALA A 333 3.61 10.71 3.36
CA ALA A 333 4.17 10.19 2.13
C ALA A 333 5.67 10.49 2.00
N PHE A 334 6.11 11.68 2.41
CA PHE A 334 7.52 12.05 2.43
C PHE A 334 8.35 11.13 3.32
N ASP A 335 7.87 10.86 4.54
CA ASP A 335 8.56 9.97 5.47
C ASP A 335 8.51 8.50 5.02
N MET A 336 7.35 8.03 4.54
CA MET A 336 7.16 6.66 4.07
C MET A 336 8.06 6.31 2.87
N THR A 337 8.40 7.31 2.05
CA THR A 337 9.21 7.14 0.83
C THR A 337 10.66 7.57 0.99
N ALA A 338 11.10 7.89 2.21
CA ALA A 338 12.46 8.37 2.48
C ALA A 338 13.55 7.39 2.01
N GLU A 339 13.27 6.08 2.06
CA GLU A 339 14.21 5.02 1.66
C GLU A 339 14.02 4.58 0.19
N ASN A 340 12.78 4.25 -0.21
CA ASN A 340 12.50 3.70 -1.54
C ASN A 340 12.42 4.75 -2.65
N ARG A 341 12.31 6.04 -2.29
CA ARG A 341 12.23 7.19 -3.21
C ARG A 341 11.08 7.09 -4.23
N TYR A 342 9.97 6.49 -3.84
CA TYR A 342 8.78 6.43 -4.67
C TYR A 342 8.25 7.85 -4.93
N LEU A 343 7.75 8.09 -6.14
CA LEU A 343 7.11 9.37 -6.46
C LEU A 343 5.78 9.46 -5.72
N THR A 344 5.56 10.53 -4.97
CA THR A 344 4.38 10.71 -4.12
C THR A 344 3.47 11.81 -4.64
N GLY A 345 2.16 11.63 -4.55
CA GLY A 345 1.20 12.66 -4.95
C GLY A 345 -0.22 12.14 -5.08
N THR A 346 -1.13 13.00 -5.54
CA THR A 346 -2.45 12.56 -6.01
C THR A 346 -2.35 11.76 -7.31
N ASP A 347 -3.45 11.13 -7.76
CA ASP A 347 -3.48 10.41 -9.03
C ASP A 347 -2.97 11.27 -10.21
N LEU A 348 -3.41 12.53 -10.29
CA LEU A 348 -2.96 13.46 -11.35
C LEU A 348 -1.47 13.82 -11.25
N GLN A 349 -0.90 13.85 -10.04
CA GLN A 349 0.50 14.18 -9.80
C GLN A 349 1.45 12.99 -10.04
N THR A 350 0.93 11.76 -9.95
CA THR A 350 1.71 10.52 -10.05
C THR A 350 1.50 9.82 -11.38
N VAL A 351 0.25 9.46 -11.67
CA VAL A 351 -0.14 8.63 -12.83
C VAL A 351 -0.75 9.44 -13.97
N HIS A 352 -0.96 10.75 -13.78
CA HIS A 352 -1.44 11.71 -14.79
C HIS A 352 -2.89 11.51 -15.26
N TYR A 353 -3.74 10.87 -14.46
CA TYR A 353 -5.17 10.79 -14.69
C TYR A 353 -5.91 10.75 -13.36
N GLY A 354 -7.20 11.13 -13.35
CA GLY A 354 -8.04 10.93 -12.17
C GLY A 354 -8.69 9.55 -12.21
N THR A 355 -8.87 8.91 -11.05
CA THR A 355 -9.70 7.70 -10.92
C THR A 355 -11.05 8.03 -10.29
N ARG A 356 -12.00 7.08 -10.27
CA ARG A 356 -13.23 7.23 -9.48
C ARG A 356 -13.71 5.87 -8.99
N GLY A 357 -14.24 5.85 -7.77
CA GLY A 357 -14.61 4.62 -7.08
C GLY A 357 -13.43 3.74 -6.66
N ASN A 358 -12.28 4.36 -6.38
CA ASN A 358 -11.11 3.69 -5.80
C ASN A 358 -11.26 3.52 -4.28
N SER A 359 -10.45 2.62 -3.71
CA SER A 359 -10.42 2.32 -2.27
C SER A 359 -10.01 3.50 -1.43
N ASP A 360 -9.03 4.29 -1.88
CA ASP A 360 -8.38 5.32 -1.06
C ASP A 360 -9.33 6.49 -0.79
N ASP A 361 -10.07 6.94 -1.81
CA ASP A 361 -11.07 7.99 -1.69
C ASP A 361 -12.19 7.57 -0.72
N TYR A 362 -12.69 6.34 -0.86
CA TYR A 362 -13.71 5.77 0.03
C TYR A 362 -13.21 5.64 1.46
N MET A 363 -12.01 5.07 1.64
CA MET A 363 -11.41 4.88 2.96
C MET A 363 -11.07 6.23 3.59
N TYR A 364 -10.58 7.20 2.83
CA TYR A 364 -10.29 8.53 3.36
C TYR A 364 -11.52 9.25 3.89
N ARG A 365 -12.57 9.40 3.08
CA ARG A 365 -13.71 10.17 3.53
C ARG A 365 -15.02 9.79 2.88
N ASP A 366 -15.82 9.06 3.64
CA ASP A 366 -17.28 9.12 3.55
C ASP A 366 -17.77 9.89 4.79
N TYR A 367 -18.59 10.93 4.64
CA TYR A 367 -19.06 11.76 5.76
C TYR A 367 -19.84 10.97 6.83
N SER A 368 -20.21 9.73 6.54
CA SER A 368 -20.86 8.81 7.48
C SER A 368 -19.90 8.03 8.38
N LYS A 369 -18.57 8.11 8.18
CA LYS A 369 -17.57 7.35 8.94
C LYS A 369 -16.35 8.20 9.35
N PRO A 370 -15.55 7.74 10.34
CA PRO A 370 -14.29 8.40 10.70
C PRO A 370 -13.32 8.48 9.50
N ILE A 371 -12.42 9.47 9.56
CA ILE A 371 -11.35 9.62 8.56
C ILE A 371 -10.36 8.45 8.72
N THR A 372 -9.96 7.86 7.59
CA THR A 372 -8.84 6.91 7.52
C THR A 372 -7.79 7.46 6.56
N PHE A 373 -6.55 7.70 6.99
CA PHE A 373 -5.50 8.12 6.05
C PHE A 373 -5.06 6.92 5.19
N ALA A 374 -5.76 6.72 4.07
CA ALA A 374 -5.56 5.63 3.12
C ALA A 374 -4.74 6.08 1.91
N MET A 375 -3.79 5.26 1.50
CA MET A 375 -2.89 5.53 0.37
C MET A 375 -2.60 4.24 -0.40
N THR A 376 -2.09 4.36 -1.63
CA THR A 376 -1.77 3.24 -2.51
C THR A 376 -0.29 3.23 -2.87
N PRO A 377 0.49 2.25 -2.39
CA PRO A 377 1.80 1.95 -2.94
C PRO A 377 1.69 1.16 -4.26
N GLU A 378 2.34 1.64 -5.30
CA GLU A 378 2.49 0.96 -6.59
C GLU A 378 3.89 0.33 -6.68
N VAL A 379 4.00 -0.94 -6.32
CA VAL A 379 5.30 -1.59 -6.11
C VAL A 379 5.96 -2.00 -7.42
N GLY A 380 7.27 -1.79 -7.49
CA GLY A 380 8.09 -2.28 -8.60
C GLY A 380 7.79 -1.60 -9.94
N THR A 381 8.17 -2.26 -11.03
CA THR A 381 8.17 -1.68 -12.40
C THR A 381 7.43 -2.52 -13.43
N SER A 382 6.70 -3.55 -12.99
CA SER A 382 5.88 -4.42 -13.85
C SER A 382 4.83 -5.13 -13.00
N PHE A 383 3.77 -5.66 -13.62
CA PHE A 383 2.76 -6.44 -12.91
C PHE A 383 3.32 -7.71 -12.23
N TRP A 384 4.28 -8.35 -12.90
CA TRP A 384 4.96 -9.55 -12.39
C TRP A 384 6.48 -9.34 -12.40
N PRO A 385 7.06 -8.67 -11.39
CA PRO A 385 8.50 -8.59 -11.22
C PRO A 385 9.16 -9.98 -11.28
N SER A 386 10.40 -10.03 -11.77
CA SER A 386 11.15 -11.29 -11.81
C SER A 386 11.29 -11.89 -10.42
N THR A 387 11.39 -13.22 -10.33
CA THR A 387 11.43 -13.94 -9.05
C THR A 387 12.51 -13.40 -8.09
N SER A 388 13.65 -12.95 -8.62
CA SER A 388 14.75 -12.40 -7.81
C SER A 388 14.45 -11.02 -7.19
N LEU A 389 13.44 -10.30 -7.69
CA LEU A 389 13.07 -8.97 -7.22
C LEU A 389 11.95 -8.99 -6.16
N ILE A 390 11.30 -10.13 -5.94
CA ILE A 390 10.21 -10.27 -4.95
C ILE A 390 10.68 -9.84 -3.55
N LEU A 391 11.75 -10.44 -3.03
CA LEU A 391 12.25 -10.05 -1.70
C LEU A 391 12.78 -8.60 -1.68
N PRO A 392 13.60 -8.14 -2.64
CA PRO A 392 14.01 -6.74 -2.70
C PRO A 392 12.85 -5.73 -2.64
N PHE A 393 11.78 -5.95 -3.40
CA PHE A 393 10.62 -5.06 -3.44
C PHE A 393 9.77 -5.13 -2.16
N ALA A 394 9.60 -6.33 -1.59
CA ALA A 394 8.98 -6.45 -0.27
C ALA A 394 9.80 -5.72 0.83
N LYS A 395 11.13 -5.81 0.78
CA LYS A 395 12.05 -5.16 1.73
C LYS A 395 12.07 -3.65 1.62
N GLU A 396 12.13 -3.10 0.40
CA GLU A 396 12.20 -1.64 0.22
C GLU A 396 10.93 -0.92 0.71
N ASN A 397 9.81 -1.63 0.81
CA ASN A 397 8.54 -1.12 1.34
C ASN A 397 8.38 -1.27 2.87
N LEU A 398 9.34 -1.89 3.56
CA LEU A 398 9.27 -2.11 5.00
C LEU A 398 9.16 -0.78 5.79
N THR A 399 9.95 0.23 5.42
CA THR A 399 9.92 1.55 6.06
C THR A 399 8.56 2.22 5.91
N SER A 400 7.93 2.12 4.73
CA SER A 400 6.60 2.66 4.49
C SER A 400 5.56 1.98 5.40
N ASN A 401 5.62 0.65 5.50
CA ASN A 401 4.71 -0.12 6.36
C ASN A 401 4.85 0.24 7.85
N ILE A 402 6.09 0.32 8.35
CA ILE A 402 6.40 0.72 9.73
C ILE A 402 5.90 2.14 10.01
N HIS A 403 6.18 3.08 9.10
CA HIS A 403 5.79 4.47 9.29
C HIS A 403 4.26 4.63 9.34
N LEU A 404 3.52 3.98 8.43
CA LEU A 404 2.05 3.97 8.44
C LEU A 404 1.49 3.46 9.79
N ALA A 405 2.10 2.42 10.34
CA ALA A 405 1.69 1.87 11.63
C ALA A 405 2.00 2.84 12.79
N TYR A 406 3.16 3.50 12.79
CA TYR A 406 3.51 4.50 13.80
C TYR A 406 2.50 5.65 13.84
N VAL A 407 2.26 6.30 12.69
CA VAL A 407 1.42 7.50 12.64
C VAL A 407 -0.05 7.25 13.01
N ALA A 408 -0.51 6.00 13.02
CA ALA A 408 -1.87 5.65 13.45
C ALA A 408 -2.18 6.01 14.92
N GLY A 409 -1.17 6.01 15.78
CA GLY A 409 -1.26 6.35 17.20
C GLY A 409 -0.41 7.56 17.55
N ILE A 410 0.16 7.58 18.76
CA ILE A 410 1.14 8.60 19.15
C ILE A 410 2.48 8.36 18.45
N TYR A 411 3.12 9.45 17.98
CA TYR A 411 4.45 9.38 17.36
C TYR A 411 5.24 10.69 17.54
N PRO A 412 5.80 10.96 18.72
CA PRO A 412 6.64 12.12 18.96
C PRO A 412 8.02 11.93 18.32
N VAL A 413 8.47 12.93 17.56
CA VAL A 413 9.81 12.99 16.95
C VAL A 413 10.48 14.34 17.22
N ILE A 414 11.81 14.34 17.26
CA ILE A 414 12.60 15.58 17.32
C ILE A 414 12.73 16.14 15.91
N LEU A 415 12.36 17.41 15.73
CA LEU A 415 12.54 18.13 14.46
C LEU A 415 13.81 18.97 14.43
N ASP A 416 14.13 19.61 15.55
CA ASP A 416 15.23 20.56 15.64
C ASP A 416 15.74 20.67 17.08
N VAL A 417 17.02 21.00 17.22
CA VAL A 417 17.69 21.23 18.50
C VAL A 417 18.50 22.51 18.39
N GLN A 418 18.28 23.44 19.31
CA GLN A 418 18.98 24.72 19.34
C GLN A 418 19.61 24.98 20.69
N VAL A 419 20.85 25.47 20.67
CA VAL A 419 21.55 25.99 21.84
C VAL A 419 21.53 27.51 21.73
N VAL A 420 21.01 28.20 22.74
CA VAL A 420 21.08 29.65 22.84
C VAL A 420 22.23 30.01 23.76
N ASP A 421 23.29 30.53 23.14
CA ASP A 421 24.36 31.27 23.79
C ASP A 421 23.81 32.65 24.20
N GLN A 422 23.94 33.01 25.48
CA GLN A 422 23.34 34.22 26.03
C GLN A 422 24.10 35.48 25.62
N ASN A 423 25.41 35.36 25.40
CA ASN A 423 26.27 36.47 25.03
C ASN A 423 26.40 36.61 23.48
N ASN A 424 26.01 35.56 22.75
CA ASN A 424 25.96 35.47 21.29
C ASN A 424 27.32 35.72 20.62
N ASP A 425 28.40 35.24 21.25
CA ASP A 425 29.76 35.22 20.73
C ASP A 425 30.07 33.98 19.87
N GLY A 426 29.17 32.99 19.87
CA GLY A 426 29.26 31.78 19.07
C GLY A 426 29.94 30.62 19.79
N SER A 427 30.18 30.73 21.09
CA SER A 427 30.69 29.68 21.97
C SER A 427 29.98 29.68 23.32
N LEU A 428 30.00 28.55 24.01
CA LEU A 428 29.60 28.52 25.42
C LEU A 428 30.85 28.61 26.28
N ASP A 429 30.97 29.69 27.04
CA ASP A 429 32.12 29.92 27.90
C ASP A 429 32.02 29.15 29.22
N ALA A 430 33.17 28.88 29.85
CA ALA A 430 33.21 28.25 31.15
C ALA A 430 32.43 29.09 32.19
N GLY A 431 31.48 28.46 32.88
CA GLY A 431 30.60 29.11 33.83
C GLY A 431 29.35 29.77 33.21
N GLU A 432 29.21 29.79 31.88
CA GLU A 432 28.07 30.38 31.20
C GLU A 432 26.79 29.54 31.35
N ILE A 433 25.65 30.22 31.50
CA ILE A 433 24.33 29.60 31.45
C ILE A 433 23.85 29.59 29.99
N PHE A 434 23.37 28.44 29.53
CA PHE A 434 22.79 28.29 28.20
C PHE A 434 21.35 27.81 28.27
N GLU A 435 20.58 28.10 27.22
CA GLU A 435 19.29 27.45 26.98
C GLU A 435 19.44 26.40 25.89
N PHE A 436 18.75 25.27 26.07
CA PHE A 436 18.73 24.16 25.13
C PHE A 436 17.28 23.88 24.74
N SER A 437 16.90 24.25 23.52
CA SER A 437 15.55 24.09 23.00
C SER A 437 15.48 22.85 22.13
N VAL A 438 14.52 21.97 22.42
CA VAL A 438 14.18 20.80 21.62
C VAL A 438 12.82 21.04 20.99
N THR A 439 12.76 21.11 19.67
CA THR A 439 11.48 21.22 18.94
C THR A 439 10.95 19.83 18.62
N LEU A 440 9.80 19.50 19.20
CA LEU A 440 9.14 18.22 19.00
C LEU A 440 7.96 18.34 18.05
N ARG A 441 7.67 17.27 17.32
CA ARG A 441 6.51 17.10 16.46
C ARG A 441 5.81 15.79 16.79
N ASN A 442 4.53 15.84 17.14
CA ASN A 442 3.74 14.62 17.25
C ASN A 442 3.18 14.26 15.87
N LYS A 443 3.93 13.49 15.09
CA LYS A 443 3.51 13.03 13.75
C LYS A 443 2.31 12.06 13.80
N GLY A 444 1.94 11.61 14.99
CA GLY A 444 0.82 10.72 15.24
C GLY A 444 -0.56 11.35 15.04
N LEU A 445 -1.55 10.49 14.82
CA LEU A 445 -2.98 10.80 14.74
C LEU A 445 -3.69 10.77 16.10
N GLU A 446 -2.95 10.56 17.19
CA GLU A 446 -3.46 10.63 18.56
C GLU A 446 -2.71 11.66 19.39
N ASP A 447 -3.44 12.29 20.29
CA ASP A 447 -2.87 13.22 21.26
C ASP A 447 -2.05 12.45 22.29
N ILE A 448 -0.98 13.06 22.78
CA ILE A 448 -0.14 12.50 23.83
C ILE A 448 -0.45 13.21 25.14
N PHE A 449 -0.59 12.44 26.21
CA PHE A 449 -0.71 12.92 27.58
C PHE A 449 0.52 12.51 28.38
N ASP A 450 1.00 13.41 29.23
CA ASP A 450 2.12 13.18 30.14
C ASP A 450 3.40 12.67 29.46
N LEU A 451 3.79 13.26 28.33
CA LEU A 451 5.02 12.90 27.63
C LEU A 451 6.24 13.43 28.39
N ASN A 452 7.11 12.53 28.85
CA ASN A 452 8.35 12.91 29.52
C ASN A 452 9.48 13.12 28.49
N VAL A 453 10.16 14.26 28.61
CA VAL A 453 11.33 14.59 27.78
C VAL A 453 12.47 14.92 28.72
N SER A 454 13.54 14.17 28.62
CA SER A 454 14.72 14.31 29.47
C SER A 454 15.98 14.57 28.65
N VAL A 455 16.89 15.32 29.26
CA VAL A 455 18.20 15.64 28.71
C VAL A 455 19.28 15.18 29.67
N SER A 456 20.35 14.62 29.11
CA SER A 456 21.57 14.32 29.83
C SER A 456 22.77 14.67 28.95
N SER A 457 23.97 14.69 29.51
CA SER A 457 25.18 15.04 28.75
C SER A 457 26.40 14.32 29.28
N GLU A 458 27.43 14.27 28.46
CA GLU A 458 28.78 13.92 28.91
C GLU A 458 29.35 14.99 29.86
N ASN A 459 30.56 14.73 30.40
CA ASN A 459 31.26 15.66 31.27
C ASN A 459 31.49 16.98 30.52
N ASN A 460 31.00 18.10 31.04
CA ASN A 460 31.31 19.52 30.73
C ASN A 460 30.08 20.42 30.99
N LEU A 461 28.87 19.86 30.97
CA LEU A 461 27.62 20.59 31.21
C LEU A 461 26.95 20.13 32.51
N GLN A 462 26.38 21.08 33.24
CA GLN A 462 25.54 20.86 34.40
C GLN A 462 24.12 21.34 34.12
N TRP A 463 23.14 20.45 34.18
CA TRP A 463 21.74 20.79 33.89
C TRP A 463 21.01 21.31 35.13
N ASN A 464 20.31 22.43 34.97
CA ASN A 464 19.41 22.97 36.01
C ASN A 464 18.04 22.26 35.97
N THR A 465 17.64 21.78 34.79
CA THR A 465 16.43 20.98 34.59
C THR A 465 16.78 19.83 33.64
N GLN A 466 16.69 18.59 34.14
CA GLN A 466 17.03 17.39 33.37
C GLN A 466 15.82 16.69 32.74
N SER A 467 14.60 17.07 33.14
CA SER A 467 13.38 16.49 32.62
C SER A 467 12.23 17.48 32.68
N ARG A 468 11.35 17.42 31.67
CA ARG A 468 10.09 18.14 31.60
C ARG A 468 9.00 17.18 31.15
N THR A 469 7.78 17.41 31.62
CA THR A 469 6.60 16.66 31.19
C THR A 469 5.70 17.59 30.41
N LEU A 470 5.32 17.18 29.20
CA LEU A 470 4.21 17.80 28.47
C LEU A 470 2.93 17.10 28.91
N GLU A 471 2.13 17.76 29.75
CA GLU A 471 0.83 17.23 30.22
C GLU A 471 -0.12 16.95 29.04
N TYR A 472 -0.03 17.74 27.98
CA TYR A 472 -0.81 17.58 26.76
C TYR A 472 -0.01 18.02 25.53
N PHE A 473 0.13 17.11 24.56
CA PHE A 473 0.79 17.35 23.28
C PHE A 473 -0.12 16.86 22.14
N PRO A 474 -0.88 17.78 21.50
CA PRO A 474 -1.87 17.39 20.50
C PRO A 474 -1.27 16.65 19.30
N SER A 475 -2.07 15.79 18.69
CA SER A 475 -1.83 15.18 17.39
C SER A 475 -1.52 16.24 16.34
N LEU A 476 -0.59 15.92 15.46
CA LEU A 476 -0.21 16.76 14.33
C LEU A 476 0.32 18.17 14.67
N ILE A 477 0.72 18.41 15.93
CA ILE A 477 1.28 19.69 16.39
C ILE A 477 2.80 19.63 16.58
N THR A 478 3.45 20.80 16.46
CA THR A 478 4.85 21.05 16.79
C THR A 478 4.92 21.92 18.05
N MET A 479 5.76 21.56 19.02
CA MET A 479 5.98 22.33 20.25
C MET A 479 7.46 22.35 20.64
N PRO A 480 8.01 23.52 21.02
CA PRO A 480 9.33 23.59 21.62
C PRO A 480 9.30 23.23 23.12
N ILE A 481 10.39 22.64 23.61
CA ILE A 481 10.66 22.41 25.03
C ILE A 481 12.06 22.96 25.33
N THR A 482 12.17 23.86 26.31
CA THR A 482 13.44 24.49 26.67
C THR A 482 13.97 23.98 28.01
N PHE A 483 15.21 23.52 28.00
CA PHE A 483 16.01 23.18 29.18
C PHE A 483 17.02 24.29 29.44
N SER A 484 17.53 24.39 30.67
CA SER A 484 18.65 25.27 30.97
C SER A 484 19.77 24.49 31.64
N GLY A 485 20.99 24.87 31.32
CA GLY A 485 22.20 24.30 31.89
C GLY A 485 23.28 25.36 32.06
N GLN A 486 24.39 24.94 32.64
CA GLN A 486 25.59 25.75 32.82
C GLN A 486 26.80 24.96 32.35
N VAL A 487 27.73 25.60 31.66
CA VAL A 487 29.04 25.01 31.39
C VAL A 487 29.84 24.99 32.69
N HIS A 488 30.48 23.86 33.02
CA HIS A 488 31.32 23.80 34.21
C HIS A 488 32.44 24.86 34.18
N ASP A 489 32.72 25.48 35.33
CA ASP A 489 33.74 26.53 35.46
C ASP A 489 35.16 26.06 35.07
N SER A 490 35.39 24.74 35.09
CA SER A 490 36.70 24.13 34.79
C SER A 490 36.85 23.64 33.34
N VAL A 491 35.86 23.87 32.47
CA VAL A 491 35.92 23.42 31.08
C VAL A 491 37.02 24.18 30.33
N ALA A 492 37.92 23.44 29.69
CA ALA A 492 38.96 24.04 28.86
C ALA A 492 38.39 24.50 27.52
N THR A 493 38.88 25.63 27.00
CA THR A 493 38.53 26.11 25.66
C THR A 493 38.81 25.03 24.61
N GLY A 494 37.85 24.83 23.69
CA GLY A 494 37.93 23.79 22.65
C GLY A 494 37.43 22.41 23.08
N SER A 495 36.89 22.26 24.30
CA SER A 495 36.19 21.04 24.72
C SER A 495 34.83 20.92 24.03
N SER A 496 34.35 19.68 23.87
CA SER A 496 33.01 19.37 23.37
C SER A 496 32.24 18.54 24.40
N SER A 497 30.91 18.55 24.30
CA SER A 497 30.03 17.68 25.09
C SER A 497 28.94 17.12 24.19
N GLN A 498 28.66 15.84 24.29
CA GLN A 498 27.45 15.27 23.72
C GLN A 498 26.26 15.48 24.67
N VAL A 499 25.08 15.76 24.12
CA VAL A 499 23.81 15.86 24.83
C VAL A 499 22.91 14.73 24.29
N PHE A 500 22.31 13.96 25.18
CA PHE A 500 21.39 12.88 24.85
C PHE A 500 19.98 13.31 25.23
N ILE A 501 19.01 13.09 24.33
CA ILE A 501 17.60 13.41 24.53
C ILE A 501 16.80 12.10 24.58
N SER A 502 16.02 11.91 25.63
CA SER A 502 15.13 10.76 25.76
C SER A 502 13.68 11.22 25.87
N ILE A 503 12.82 10.66 25.02
CA ILE A 503 11.38 10.91 24.99
C ILE A 503 10.69 9.62 25.44
N THR A 504 9.94 9.68 26.54
CA THR A 504 9.27 8.50 27.11
C THR A 504 7.79 8.78 27.28
N ASP A 505 6.94 7.87 26.79
CA ASP A 505 5.49 7.93 27.04
C ASP A 505 5.12 7.37 28.42
N THR A 506 3.82 7.43 28.74
CA THR A 506 3.26 6.93 29.99
C THR A 506 3.37 5.41 30.16
N ASN A 507 3.57 4.67 29.08
CA ASN A 507 3.79 3.22 29.10
C ASN A 507 5.26 2.85 29.26
N GLY A 508 6.16 3.85 29.34
CA GLY A 508 7.60 3.65 29.45
C GLY A 508 8.27 3.29 28.14
N TYR A 509 7.56 3.38 27.00
CA TYR A 509 8.20 3.23 25.70
C TYR A 509 9.04 4.47 25.44
N VAL A 510 10.30 4.22 25.09
CA VAL A 510 11.25 5.28 24.83
C VAL A 510 11.40 5.46 23.33
N PHE A 511 10.92 6.60 22.83
CA PHE A 511 11.21 7.08 21.50
C PHE A 511 12.65 7.65 21.53
N LEU A 512 13.60 6.94 20.92
CA LEU A 512 15.07 7.11 21.04
C LEU A 512 15.73 6.92 19.64
N ASP A 513 16.93 7.41 19.29
CA ASP A 513 18.02 8.13 20.01
C ASP A 513 19.08 8.70 19.01
N THR A 514 19.54 9.94 19.21
CA THR A 514 20.95 10.34 19.42
C THR A 514 20.99 11.69 20.13
#